data_AF-A0A315Y6H8-F1
#
_entry.id   AF-A0A315Y6H8-F1
#
_cell.length_a   1.000
_cell.length_b   1.000
_cell.length_c   1.000
_cell.angle_alpha   90.00
_cell.angle_beta   90.00
_cell.angle_gamma   90.00
#
_symmetry.space_group_name_H-M   'P 1'
#
loop_
_entity.id
_entity.type
_entity.pdbx_description
1 polymer ?
#
loop_
_entity_poly.entity_id
_entity_poly.type
_entity_poly.pdbx_seq_one_letter_code
_entity_poly.pdbx_strand_id
1 'polypeptide(L)'
;MRFHEDTIFKIEGQKYGQELIEIINIKGRILKVHQTEYGIVDPKMYKPDLVFELEDKIVILEFQSSYVDVNDKRRFRFYSAIIDQVKVKSKKPIEVHVLSTAELEKTKYYKINPDSLFPIYIHSLKSIDGDNFISKMYTKITHEEHFTEKELLMITLFCFMKSTRDIEETILDSAELITRIPGLGKEMAQFAKGIVLMLCDKFVEDETLNVKITNIVGGNMDNVERYAQDRVNKNNEQIIIKLNEKGFTIDEIIETVNVSKDFVEKTLAN
;
A
#
# COMPACT_ATOMS: atom_id res chain seq x y z
N MET A 1 12.39 -31.14 28.76
CA MET A 1 11.62 -32.41 28.83
C MET A 1 10.17 -32.28 28.30
N ARG A 2 9.82 -31.32 27.44
CA ARG A 2 8.47 -31.18 26.83
C ARG A 2 8.35 -31.76 25.40
N PHE A 3 9.46 -32.13 24.76
CA PHE A 3 9.48 -32.50 23.34
C PHE A 3 9.06 -33.94 23.03
N HIS A 4 9.01 -34.85 24.00
CA HIS A 4 8.74 -36.27 23.74
C HIS A 4 7.24 -36.60 23.72
N GLU A 5 6.48 -36.05 24.66
CA GLU A 5 5.03 -36.29 24.79
C GLU A 5 4.26 -35.71 23.60
N ASP A 6 4.52 -34.44 23.25
CA ASP A 6 3.87 -33.77 22.12
C ASP A 6 4.14 -34.45 20.78
N THR A 7 5.32 -35.06 20.61
CA THR A 7 5.70 -35.76 19.39
C THR A 7 4.90 -37.04 19.21
N ILE A 8 4.73 -37.85 20.27
CA ILE A 8 3.93 -39.08 20.22
C ILE A 8 2.47 -38.75 19.90
N PHE A 9 1.91 -37.71 20.54
CA PHE A 9 0.54 -37.26 20.23
C PHE A 9 0.39 -36.72 18.80
N LYS A 10 1.40 -36.01 18.25
CA LYS A 10 1.36 -35.55 16.85
C LYS A 10 1.42 -36.70 15.85
N ILE A 11 2.17 -37.76 16.14
CA ILE A 11 2.33 -38.93 15.27
C ILE A 11 1.11 -39.85 15.35
N GLU A 12 0.74 -40.28 16.57
CA GLU A 12 -0.32 -41.27 16.77
C GLU A 12 -1.72 -40.64 16.78
N GLY A 13 -1.85 -39.37 17.16
CA GLY A 13 -3.13 -38.68 17.24
C GLY A 13 -3.85 -38.51 15.89
N GLN A 14 -3.12 -38.58 14.77
CA GLN A 14 -3.75 -38.60 13.44
C GLN A 14 -4.57 -39.89 13.22
N LYS A 15 -4.15 -41.03 13.80
CA LYS A 15 -4.87 -42.30 13.68
C LYS A 15 -6.14 -42.33 14.53
N TYR A 16 -6.10 -41.67 15.69
CA TYR A 16 -7.19 -41.62 16.67
C TYR A 16 -7.97 -40.30 16.61
N GLY A 17 -7.97 -39.62 15.47
CA GLY A 17 -8.53 -38.28 15.35
C GLY A 17 -10.01 -38.21 15.74
N GLN A 18 -10.79 -39.26 15.45
CA GLN A 18 -12.23 -39.30 15.76
C GLN A 18 -12.47 -39.39 17.26
N GLU A 19 -11.74 -40.29 17.96
CA GLU A 19 -11.79 -40.42 19.41
C GLU A 19 -11.32 -39.13 20.10
N LEU A 20 -10.30 -38.47 19.55
CA LEU A 20 -9.80 -37.20 20.08
C LEU A 20 -10.85 -36.08 20.02
N ILE A 21 -11.59 -35.92 18.91
CA ILE A 21 -12.64 -34.90 18.83
C ILE A 21 -13.83 -35.22 19.75
N GLU A 22 -14.12 -36.50 19.99
CA GLU A 22 -15.14 -36.95 20.94
C GLU A 22 -14.75 -36.65 22.39
N ILE A 23 -13.48 -36.88 22.76
CA ILE A 23 -12.94 -36.55 24.09
C ILE A 23 -13.10 -35.05 24.40
N ILE A 24 -12.91 -34.17 23.41
CA ILE A 24 -13.10 -32.72 23.57
C ILE A 24 -14.55 -32.27 23.24
N ASN A 25 -15.49 -33.21 23.16
CA ASN A 25 -16.93 -32.97 22.94
C ASN A 25 -17.27 -32.19 21.64
N ILE A 26 -16.43 -32.28 20.62
CA ILE A 26 -16.74 -31.74 19.29
C ILE A 26 -17.59 -32.76 18.53
N LYS A 27 -18.83 -32.37 18.22
CA LYS A 27 -19.73 -33.18 17.39
C LYS A 27 -19.33 -33.09 15.92
N GLY A 28 -19.01 -34.22 15.30
CA GLY A 28 -18.73 -34.28 13.86
C GLY A 28 -18.04 -35.57 13.46
N ARG A 29 -17.93 -35.79 12.14
CA ARG A 29 -17.13 -36.86 11.55
C ARG A 29 -15.95 -36.26 10.81
N ILE A 30 -14.75 -36.77 11.06
CA ILE A 30 -13.57 -36.37 10.29
C ILE A 30 -13.72 -36.85 8.84
N LEU A 31 -13.68 -35.92 7.89
CA LEU A 31 -13.71 -36.21 6.46
C LEU A 31 -12.32 -36.44 5.87
N LYS A 32 -11.33 -35.71 6.39
CA LYS A 32 -9.94 -35.76 5.94
C LYS A 32 -9.01 -35.27 7.04
N VAL A 33 -7.89 -35.96 7.22
CA VAL A 33 -6.76 -35.47 8.02
C VAL A 33 -5.79 -34.76 7.08
N HIS A 34 -5.40 -33.55 7.42
CA HIS A 34 -4.45 -32.74 6.66
C HIS A 34 -3.06 -32.79 7.30
N GLN A 35 -2.02 -32.55 6.50
CA GLN A 35 -0.67 -32.30 7.02
C GLN A 35 -0.66 -31.10 7.97
N THR A 36 0.25 -31.12 8.95
CA THR A 36 0.40 -30.04 9.93
C THR A 36 1.34 -28.95 9.45
N GLU A 37 2.16 -29.24 8.46
CA GLU A 37 3.08 -28.30 7.82
C GLU A 37 2.44 -27.81 6.52
N TYR A 38 2.07 -26.54 6.51
CA TYR A 38 1.65 -25.83 5.31
C TYR A 38 2.87 -25.04 4.81
N GLY A 39 3.05 -24.99 3.48
CA GLY A 39 4.28 -24.53 2.85
C GLY A 39 4.80 -23.18 3.36
N ILE A 40 6.11 -22.96 3.22
CA ILE A 40 6.75 -21.68 3.55
C ILE A 40 6.09 -20.59 2.72
N VAL A 41 5.44 -19.64 3.39
CA VAL A 41 4.92 -18.46 2.70
C VAL A 41 6.09 -17.53 2.46
N ASP A 42 6.40 -17.27 1.19
CA ASP A 42 7.39 -16.27 0.82
C ASP A 42 6.82 -14.87 1.13
N PRO A 43 7.34 -14.16 2.14
CA PRO A 43 6.88 -12.81 2.46
C PRO A 43 7.15 -11.84 1.30
N LYS A 44 8.07 -12.17 0.38
CA LYS A 44 8.37 -11.34 -0.80
C LYS A 44 7.18 -11.26 -1.76
N MET A 45 6.29 -12.25 -1.77
CA MET A 45 5.05 -12.22 -2.59
C MET A 45 3.89 -11.47 -1.93
N TYR A 46 3.95 -11.22 -0.62
CA TYR A 46 2.86 -10.67 0.17
C TYR A 46 3.28 -9.38 0.88
N LYS A 47 3.61 -8.38 0.08
CA LYS A 47 4.01 -7.05 0.56
C LYS A 47 2.81 -6.11 0.53
N PRO A 48 2.43 -5.53 1.68
CA PRO A 48 1.49 -4.41 1.67
C PRO A 48 2.09 -3.21 0.94
N ASP A 49 1.26 -2.35 0.38
CA ASP A 49 1.74 -1.14 -0.32
C ASP A 49 2.49 -0.22 0.65
N LEU A 50 1.88 0.10 1.80
CA LEU A 50 2.47 0.93 2.85
C LEU A 50 2.13 0.40 4.24
N VAL A 51 3.10 0.54 5.16
CA VAL A 51 2.93 0.22 6.58
C VAL A 51 3.46 1.36 7.42
N PHE A 52 2.59 1.94 8.26
CA PHE A 52 2.95 2.99 9.20
C PHE A 52 2.84 2.48 10.63
N GLU A 53 3.85 2.78 11.45
CA GLU A 53 3.77 2.56 12.89
C GLU A 53 3.52 3.90 13.57
N LEU A 54 2.29 4.11 14.05
CA LEU A 54 1.88 5.26 14.84
C LEU A 54 2.15 5.01 16.32
N GLU A 55 1.90 6.01 17.16
CA GLU A 55 2.09 5.89 18.62
C GLU A 55 1.23 4.78 19.23
N ASP A 56 -0.03 4.69 18.81
CA ASP A 56 -1.05 3.82 19.37
C ASP A 56 -1.36 2.58 18.51
N LYS A 57 -1.04 2.59 17.22
CA LYS A 57 -1.40 1.51 16.29
C LYS A 57 -0.42 1.33 15.14
N ILE A 58 -0.58 0.23 14.41
CA ILE A 58 0.07 0.01 13.11
C ILE A 58 -1.01 0.08 12.03
N VAL A 59 -0.76 0.85 10.98
CA VAL A 59 -1.67 1.03 9.84
C VAL A 59 -1.05 0.39 8.62
N ILE A 60 -1.77 -0.56 8.03
CA ILE A 60 -1.53 -1.03 6.66
C ILE A 60 -2.40 -0.18 5.74
N LEU A 61 -1.80 0.46 4.75
CA LEU A 61 -2.50 1.22 3.72
C LEU A 61 -2.32 0.53 2.36
N GLU A 62 -3.43 0.22 1.70
CA GLU A 62 -3.49 -0.37 0.35
C GLU A 62 -4.18 0.58 -0.63
N PHE A 63 -3.71 0.61 -1.87
CA PHE A 63 -4.34 1.34 -2.96
C PHE A 63 -5.13 0.38 -3.85
N GLN A 64 -6.41 0.67 -4.07
CA GLN A 64 -7.29 -0.23 -4.85
C GLN A 64 -8.04 0.54 -5.93
N SER A 65 -7.74 0.20 -7.19
CA SER A 65 -8.46 0.69 -8.37
C SER A 65 -9.66 -0.18 -8.76
N SER A 66 -9.91 -1.27 -8.03
CA SER A 66 -11.03 -2.19 -8.22
C SER A 66 -11.80 -2.38 -6.91
N TYR A 67 -12.92 -3.09 -7.00
CA TYR A 67 -13.67 -3.48 -5.80
C TYR A 67 -12.92 -4.58 -5.04
N VAL A 68 -12.67 -4.35 -3.76
CA VAL A 68 -12.06 -5.28 -2.81
C VAL A 68 -12.88 -6.56 -2.72
N ASP A 69 -12.34 -7.64 -3.25
CA ASP A 69 -12.99 -8.95 -3.32
C ASP A 69 -12.67 -9.82 -2.08
N VAL A 70 -12.92 -11.13 -2.15
CA VAL A 70 -12.61 -12.06 -1.05
C VAL A 70 -11.12 -12.42 -0.97
N ASN A 71 -10.41 -12.42 -2.09
CA ASN A 71 -8.98 -12.68 -2.15
C ASN A 71 -8.19 -11.51 -1.58
N ASP A 72 -8.58 -10.27 -1.91
CA ASP A 72 -8.01 -9.05 -1.34
C ASP A 72 -8.16 -9.05 0.19
N LYS A 73 -9.38 -9.31 0.68
CA LYS A 73 -9.66 -9.44 2.11
C LYS A 73 -8.80 -10.49 2.80
N ARG A 74 -8.63 -11.65 2.16
CA ARG A 74 -7.77 -12.73 2.67
C ARG A 74 -6.32 -12.28 2.75
N ARG A 75 -5.84 -11.60 1.70
CA ARG A 75 -4.49 -11.04 1.61
C ARG A 75 -4.23 -9.98 2.67
N PHE A 76 -5.16 -9.04 2.87
CA PHE A 76 -5.05 -7.99 3.89
C PHE A 76 -5.01 -8.55 5.31
N ARG A 77 -5.81 -9.58 5.59
CA ARG A 77 -5.72 -10.30 6.86
C ARG A 77 -4.38 -11.02 7.00
N PHE A 78 -3.88 -11.59 5.91
CA PHE A 78 -2.61 -12.28 5.94
C PHE A 78 -1.45 -11.32 6.24
N TYR A 79 -1.48 -10.12 5.68
CA TYR A 79 -0.55 -9.04 6.01
C TYR A 79 -0.55 -8.71 7.50
N SER A 80 -1.74 -8.51 8.09
CA SER A 80 -1.84 -8.19 9.52
C SER A 80 -1.29 -9.32 10.40
N ALA A 81 -1.51 -10.58 10.03
CA ALA A 81 -0.96 -11.72 10.76
C ALA A 81 0.58 -11.78 10.71
N ILE A 82 1.18 -11.53 9.54
CA ILE A 82 2.65 -11.48 9.40
C ILE A 82 3.21 -10.34 10.25
N ILE A 83 2.62 -9.14 10.15
CA ILE A 83 3.10 -7.97 10.87
C ILE A 83 2.94 -8.17 12.38
N ASP A 84 1.82 -8.71 12.85
CA ASP A 84 1.60 -9.03 14.26
C ASP A 84 2.66 -9.99 14.80
N GLN A 85 2.98 -11.04 14.04
CA GLN A 85 4.02 -12.00 14.41
C GLN A 85 5.40 -11.34 14.51
N VAL A 86 5.77 -10.50 13.54
CA VAL A 86 7.06 -9.80 13.52
C VAL A 86 7.14 -8.70 14.59
N LYS A 87 6.01 -8.03 14.87
CA LYS A 87 5.93 -6.87 15.77
C LYS A 87 5.31 -7.21 17.13
N VAL A 88 5.25 -8.47 17.53
CA VAL A 88 4.59 -8.96 18.76
C VAL A 88 4.93 -8.17 20.03
N LYS A 89 6.14 -7.61 20.11
CA LYS A 89 6.59 -6.79 21.25
C LYS A 89 5.89 -5.43 21.35
N SER A 90 5.41 -4.86 20.23
CA SER A 90 4.75 -3.55 20.22
C SER A 90 3.41 -3.59 20.95
N LYS A 91 2.72 -4.74 20.91
CA LYS A 91 1.35 -4.92 21.40
C LYS A 91 0.34 -3.90 20.82
N LYS A 92 0.70 -3.28 19.70
CA LYS A 92 -0.14 -2.27 19.03
C LYS A 92 -1.19 -2.97 18.16
N PRO A 93 -2.45 -2.54 18.18
CA PRO A 93 -3.45 -3.01 17.23
C PRO A 93 -3.02 -2.69 15.81
N ILE A 94 -3.42 -3.57 14.87
CA ILE A 94 -3.15 -3.41 13.44
C ILE A 94 -4.46 -3.13 12.72
N GLU A 95 -4.52 -2.01 12.00
CA GLU A 95 -5.67 -1.61 11.19
C GLU A 95 -5.30 -1.69 9.70
N VAL A 96 -6.25 -2.13 8.87
CA VAL A 96 -6.11 -2.09 7.41
C VAL A 96 -7.03 -1.02 6.83
N HIS A 97 -6.41 -0.09 6.14
CA HIS A 97 -7.05 1.00 5.41
C HIS A 97 -6.81 0.78 3.92
N VAL A 98 -7.86 1.00 3.13
CA VAL A 98 -7.80 0.92 1.67
C VAL A 98 -8.18 2.27 1.13
N LEU A 99 -7.29 2.95 0.40
CA LEU A 99 -7.66 4.10 -0.40
C LEU A 99 -8.20 3.59 -1.75
N SER A 100 -9.50 3.77 -2.00
CA SER A 100 -10.17 3.26 -3.19
C SER A 100 -10.59 4.36 -4.14
N THR A 101 -10.34 4.13 -5.43
CA THR A 101 -10.90 4.93 -6.54
C THR A 101 -12.13 4.26 -7.15
N ALA A 102 -12.37 2.97 -6.86
CA ALA A 102 -13.52 2.23 -7.37
C ALA A 102 -14.75 2.33 -6.47
N GLU A 103 -14.55 2.18 -5.16
CA GLU A 103 -15.63 1.99 -4.18
C GLU A 103 -15.99 3.27 -3.42
N LEU A 104 -17.20 3.31 -2.87
CA LEU A 104 -17.62 4.29 -1.88
C LEU A 104 -17.11 3.93 -0.48
N GLU A 105 -17.06 4.95 0.39
CA GLU A 105 -16.66 4.86 1.79
C GLU A 105 -17.48 3.79 2.52
N LYS A 106 -16.80 2.81 3.15
CA LYS A 106 -17.45 1.79 3.99
C LYS A 106 -16.44 0.93 4.73
N THR A 107 -16.91 0.25 5.77
CA THR A 107 -16.15 -0.85 6.38
C THR A 107 -16.58 -2.18 5.77
N LYS A 108 -15.62 -2.94 5.24
CA LYS A 108 -15.80 -4.35 4.86
C LYS A 108 -15.29 -5.25 5.99
N TYR A 109 -15.82 -6.47 6.03
CA TYR A 109 -15.39 -7.47 6.99
C TYR A 109 -14.95 -8.75 6.28
N TYR A 110 -13.88 -9.35 6.79
CA TYR A 110 -13.49 -10.72 6.48
C TYR A 110 -13.80 -11.61 7.67
N LYS A 111 -14.59 -12.66 7.45
CA LYS A 111 -14.97 -13.63 8.48
C LYS A 111 -14.28 -14.96 8.22
N ILE A 112 -13.50 -15.43 9.18
CA ILE A 112 -12.91 -16.79 9.14
C ILE A 112 -13.91 -17.79 9.73
N ASN A 113 -14.60 -17.37 10.79
CA ASN A 113 -15.64 -18.10 11.50
C ASN A 113 -16.67 -17.06 12.02
N PRO A 114 -17.78 -17.50 12.63
CA PRO A 114 -18.85 -16.58 13.07
C PRO A 114 -18.38 -15.47 14.01
N ASP A 115 -17.40 -15.75 14.87
CA ASP A 115 -16.96 -14.86 15.95
C ASP A 115 -15.71 -14.04 15.61
N SER A 116 -14.99 -14.40 14.54
CA SER A 116 -13.78 -13.72 14.08
C SER A 116 -14.09 -12.77 12.94
N LEU A 117 -14.28 -11.49 13.28
CA LEU A 117 -14.48 -10.38 12.36
C LEU A 117 -13.19 -9.57 12.19
N PHE A 118 -12.66 -9.52 10.96
CA PHE A 118 -11.52 -8.67 10.61
C PHE A 118 -12.01 -7.44 9.82
N PRO A 119 -11.95 -6.22 10.38
CA PRO A 119 -12.40 -5.00 9.71
C PRO A 119 -11.38 -4.50 8.68
N ILE A 120 -11.88 -3.99 7.57
CA ILE A 120 -11.11 -3.35 6.50
C ILE A 120 -11.81 -2.03 6.17
N TYR A 121 -11.13 -0.92 6.42
CA TYR A 121 -11.68 0.43 6.26
C TYR A 121 -11.44 0.92 4.84
N ILE A 122 -12.49 1.03 4.03
CA ILE A 122 -12.41 1.56 2.66
C ILE A 122 -12.65 3.07 2.71
N HIS A 123 -11.60 3.83 2.41
CA HIS A 123 -11.60 5.27 2.25
C HIS A 123 -11.80 5.62 0.78
N SER A 124 -12.82 6.41 0.46
CA SER A 124 -13.17 6.73 -0.92
C SER A 124 -12.89 8.18 -1.27
N LEU A 125 -12.12 8.41 -2.33
CA LEU A 125 -11.95 9.76 -2.89
C LEU A 125 -13.26 10.32 -3.46
N LYS A 126 -14.20 9.44 -3.86
CA LYS A 126 -15.54 9.84 -4.34
C LYS A 126 -16.42 10.44 -3.24
N SER A 127 -16.03 10.34 -1.97
CA SER A 127 -16.71 11.03 -0.87
C SER A 127 -16.39 12.53 -0.83
N ILE A 128 -15.34 12.96 -1.52
CA ILE A 128 -14.86 14.34 -1.55
C ILE A 128 -15.56 15.09 -2.70
N ASP A 129 -16.16 16.23 -2.38
CA ASP A 129 -16.66 17.20 -3.36
C ASP A 129 -15.47 17.89 -4.05
N GLY A 130 -15.08 17.32 -5.19
CA GLY A 130 -13.92 17.75 -5.94
C GLY A 130 -14.12 19.10 -6.62
N ASP A 131 -15.35 19.45 -7.02
CA ASP A 131 -15.65 20.74 -7.66
C ASP A 131 -15.51 21.91 -6.68
N ASN A 132 -16.05 21.75 -5.47
CA ASN A 132 -15.86 22.72 -4.41
C ASN A 132 -14.39 22.81 -3.99
N PHE A 133 -13.70 21.65 -3.89
CA PHE A 133 -12.28 21.62 -3.56
C PHE A 133 -11.44 22.38 -4.59
N ILE A 134 -11.57 22.09 -5.88
CA ILE A 134 -10.81 22.76 -6.94
C ILE A 134 -11.13 24.26 -7.03
N SER A 135 -12.40 24.63 -6.89
CA SER A 135 -12.78 26.05 -6.88
C SER A 135 -12.08 26.82 -5.76
N LYS A 136 -11.94 26.20 -4.57
CA LYS A 136 -11.16 26.77 -3.47
C LYS A 136 -9.67 26.86 -3.81
N MET A 137 -9.09 25.88 -4.48
CA MET A 137 -7.67 25.91 -4.86
C MET A 137 -7.38 27.05 -5.83
N TYR A 138 -8.21 27.26 -6.87
CA TYR A 138 -8.07 28.43 -7.74
C TYR A 138 -8.20 29.75 -6.96
N THR A 139 -9.15 29.83 -6.02
CA THR A 139 -9.32 31.00 -5.15
C THR A 139 -8.07 31.27 -4.30
N LYS A 140 -7.42 30.22 -3.78
CA LYS A 140 -6.17 30.37 -3.01
C LYS A 140 -5.04 30.92 -3.88
N ILE A 141 -4.93 30.51 -5.15
CA ILE A 141 -3.94 31.07 -6.09
C ILE A 141 -4.17 32.57 -6.28
N THR A 142 -5.42 33.00 -6.51
CA THR A 142 -5.72 34.43 -6.74
C THR A 142 -5.42 35.31 -5.53
N HIS A 143 -5.47 34.74 -4.33
CA HIS A 143 -5.16 35.43 -3.08
C HIS A 143 -3.71 35.20 -2.60
N GLU A 144 -2.86 34.56 -3.41
CA GLU A 144 -1.47 34.23 -3.08
C GLU A 144 -1.32 33.46 -1.76
N GLU A 145 -2.29 32.61 -1.43
CA GLU A 145 -2.29 31.82 -0.21
C GLU A 145 -1.35 30.61 -0.29
N HIS A 146 -0.81 30.20 0.86
CA HIS A 146 0.06 29.05 0.96
C HIS A 146 -0.69 27.71 0.79
N PHE A 147 -0.11 26.79 0.03
CA PHE A 147 -0.63 25.44 -0.19
C PHE A 147 0.03 24.42 0.73
N THR A 148 -0.79 23.61 1.40
CA THR A 148 -0.31 22.47 2.19
C THR A 148 0.06 21.29 1.30
N GLU A 149 0.96 20.42 1.77
CA GLU A 149 1.31 19.17 1.05
C GLU A 149 0.09 18.28 0.82
N LYS A 150 -0.85 18.26 1.76
CA LYS A 150 -2.12 17.54 1.62
C LYS A 150 -2.96 18.10 0.47
N GLU A 151 -3.11 19.43 0.38
CA GLU A 151 -3.85 20.06 -0.72
C GLU A 151 -3.19 19.75 -2.06
N LEU A 152 -1.86 19.79 -2.14
CA LEU A 152 -1.11 19.46 -3.35
C LEU A 152 -1.33 18.02 -3.79
N LEU A 153 -1.24 17.06 -2.85
CA LEU A 153 -1.56 15.66 -3.14
C LEU A 153 -3.01 15.50 -3.59
N MET A 154 -3.95 16.18 -2.93
CA MET A 154 -5.36 16.15 -3.31
C MET A 154 -5.62 16.72 -4.72
N ILE A 155 -4.93 17.79 -5.11
CA ILE A 155 -5.01 18.33 -6.49
C ILE A 155 -4.60 17.24 -7.48
N THR A 156 -3.51 16.53 -7.24
CA THR A 156 -3.04 15.46 -8.16
C THR A 156 -3.98 14.26 -8.27
N LEU A 157 -4.89 14.09 -7.30
CA LEU A 157 -5.85 12.99 -7.23
C LEU A 157 -7.29 13.43 -7.54
N PHE A 158 -7.47 14.66 -8.03
CA PHE A 158 -8.79 15.26 -8.24
C PHE A 158 -9.66 14.42 -9.20
N CYS A 159 -9.07 13.77 -10.21
CA CYS A 159 -9.80 12.94 -11.16
C CYS A 159 -10.51 11.72 -10.56
N PHE A 160 -10.21 11.37 -9.30
CA PHE A 160 -10.89 10.30 -8.56
C PHE A 160 -11.93 10.80 -7.56
N MET A 161 -12.12 12.12 -7.45
CA MET A 161 -13.11 12.74 -6.58
C MET A 161 -14.48 12.82 -7.24
N LYS A 162 -15.51 13.19 -6.48
CA LYS A 162 -16.82 13.48 -7.06
C LYS A 162 -16.76 14.82 -7.79
N SER A 163 -17.03 14.81 -9.09
CA SER A 163 -17.08 16.00 -9.93
C SER A 163 -18.20 15.87 -10.98
N THR A 164 -18.72 17.01 -11.43
CA THR A 164 -19.57 17.09 -12.63
C THR A 164 -18.76 17.06 -13.93
N ARG A 165 -17.44 17.31 -13.83
CA ARG A 165 -16.49 17.24 -14.95
C ARG A 165 -16.04 15.81 -15.20
N ASP A 166 -15.66 15.51 -16.43
CA ASP A 166 -15.13 14.21 -16.78
C ASP A 166 -13.67 14.00 -16.33
N ILE A 167 -13.16 12.79 -16.50
CA ILE A 167 -11.83 12.43 -16.02
C ILE A 167 -10.73 13.22 -16.74
N GLU A 168 -10.89 13.55 -18.02
CA GLU A 168 -9.88 14.26 -18.81
C GLU A 168 -9.85 15.75 -18.42
N GLU A 169 -11.02 16.36 -18.24
CA GLU A 169 -11.19 17.73 -17.74
C GLU A 169 -10.56 17.91 -16.36
N THR A 170 -10.80 16.96 -15.44
CA THR A 170 -10.23 17.03 -14.09
C THR A 170 -8.70 16.83 -14.07
N ILE A 171 -8.13 16.04 -14.98
CA ILE A 171 -6.68 15.92 -15.15
C ILE A 171 -6.10 17.23 -15.70
N LEU A 172 -6.76 17.86 -16.67
CA LEU A 172 -6.34 19.17 -17.19
C LEU A 172 -6.34 20.24 -16.10
N ASP A 173 -7.39 20.31 -15.28
CA ASP A 173 -7.45 21.23 -14.13
C ASP A 173 -6.30 21.00 -13.15
N SER A 174 -5.99 19.73 -12.88
CA SER A 174 -4.88 19.35 -12.00
C SER A 174 -3.55 19.86 -12.57
N ALA A 175 -3.33 19.68 -13.88
CA ALA A 175 -2.13 20.17 -14.58
C ALA A 175 -1.98 21.69 -14.53
N GLU A 176 -3.08 22.42 -14.77
CA GLU A 176 -3.09 23.89 -14.72
C GLU A 176 -2.84 24.42 -13.30
N LEU A 177 -3.42 23.79 -12.29
CA LEU A 177 -3.23 24.22 -10.90
C LEU A 177 -1.80 24.02 -10.43
N ILE A 178 -1.23 22.82 -10.57
CA ILE A 178 0.11 22.53 -10.04
C ILE A 178 1.20 23.40 -10.65
N THR A 179 1.00 23.91 -11.87
CA THR A 179 1.95 24.78 -12.58
C THR A 179 1.83 26.25 -12.19
N ARG A 180 0.70 26.64 -11.57
CA ARG A 180 0.42 28.01 -11.11
C ARG A 180 0.67 28.23 -9.62
N ILE A 181 0.90 27.18 -8.84
CA ILE A 181 1.13 27.31 -7.40
C ILE A 181 2.51 27.93 -7.12
N PRO A 182 2.58 29.12 -6.49
CA PRO A 182 3.84 29.77 -6.20
C PRO A 182 4.58 29.08 -5.05
N GLY A 183 5.92 29.14 -5.07
CA GLY A 183 6.75 28.66 -3.95
C GLY A 183 6.77 27.15 -3.75
N LEU A 184 6.28 26.36 -4.71
CA LEU A 184 6.28 24.91 -4.64
C LEU A 184 7.74 24.39 -4.60
N GLY A 185 8.09 23.68 -3.53
CA GLY A 185 9.41 23.05 -3.41
C GLY A 185 9.68 22.10 -4.59
N LYS A 186 10.92 22.10 -5.10
CA LYS A 186 11.29 21.36 -6.33
C LYS A 186 10.88 19.88 -6.29
N GLU A 187 11.07 19.20 -5.16
CA GLU A 187 10.71 17.78 -5.02
C GLU A 187 9.19 17.56 -5.10
N MET A 188 8.41 18.34 -4.36
CA MET A 188 6.95 18.23 -4.37
C MET A 188 6.37 18.60 -5.74
N ALA A 189 6.96 19.60 -6.40
CA ALA A 189 6.64 19.94 -7.78
C ALA A 189 6.85 18.77 -8.73
N GLN A 190 8.04 18.14 -8.70
CA GLN A 190 8.33 16.99 -9.56
C GLN A 190 7.42 15.80 -9.27
N PHE A 191 7.14 15.53 -7.98
CA PHE A 191 6.23 14.48 -7.58
C PHE A 191 4.80 14.70 -8.11
N ALA A 192 4.25 15.91 -7.90
CA ALA A 192 2.91 16.25 -8.37
C ALA A 192 2.79 16.18 -9.90
N LYS A 193 3.79 16.71 -10.61
CA LYS A 193 3.88 16.63 -12.08
C LYS A 193 3.92 15.18 -12.56
N GLY A 194 4.69 14.32 -11.88
CA GLY A 194 4.78 12.90 -12.21
C GLY A 194 3.44 12.17 -12.11
N ILE A 195 2.67 12.42 -11.05
CA ILE A 195 1.32 11.85 -10.90
C ILE A 195 0.41 12.32 -12.03
N VAL A 196 0.38 13.62 -12.34
CA VAL A 196 -0.49 14.17 -13.39
C VAL A 196 -0.13 13.59 -14.77
N LEU A 197 1.16 13.47 -15.11
CA LEU A 197 1.58 12.84 -16.38
C LEU A 197 1.21 11.36 -16.44
N MET A 198 1.38 10.61 -15.35
CA MET A 198 0.96 9.21 -15.26
C MET A 198 -0.55 9.06 -15.48
N LEU A 199 -1.35 9.93 -14.87
CA LEU A 199 -2.80 9.91 -15.04
C LEU A 199 -3.20 10.33 -16.46
N CYS A 200 -2.51 11.32 -17.04
CA CYS A 200 -2.73 11.76 -18.42
C CYS A 200 -2.51 10.61 -19.41
N ASP A 201 -1.37 9.94 -19.35
CA ASP A 201 -1.06 8.78 -20.21
C ASP A 201 -2.08 7.65 -20.06
N LYS A 202 -2.57 7.42 -18.84
CA LYS A 202 -3.50 6.33 -18.55
C LYS A 202 -4.94 6.59 -18.96
N PHE A 203 -5.41 7.84 -18.84
CA PHE A 203 -6.85 8.15 -18.90
C PHE A 203 -7.23 9.15 -19.98
N VAL A 204 -6.28 9.86 -20.60
CA VAL A 204 -6.56 10.82 -21.67
C VAL A 204 -6.32 10.14 -23.02
N GLU A 205 -7.41 9.79 -23.70
CA GLU A 205 -7.38 9.10 -24.99
C GLU A 205 -7.19 10.09 -26.16
N ASP A 206 -7.65 11.34 -26.01
CA ASP A 206 -7.44 12.39 -27.01
C ASP A 206 -5.96 12.82 -27.05
N GLU A 207 -5.28 12.48 -28.14
CA GLU A 207 -3.85 12.76 -28.34
C GLU A 207 -3.53 14.28 -28.28
N THR A 208 -4.44 15.13 -28.77
CA THR A 208 -4.24 16.58 -28.78
C THR A 208 -4.30 17.14 -27.36
N LEU A 209 -5.27 16.68 -26.57
CA LEU A 209 -5.41 17.03 -25.16
C LEU A 209 -4.24 16.49 -24.33
N ASN A 210 -3.80 15.26 -24.60
CA ASN A 210 -2.65 14.66 -23.94
C ASN A 210 -1.38 15.49 -24.18
N VAL A 211 -1.08 15.85 -25.43
CA VAL A 211 0.04 16.73 -25.77
C VAL A 211 -0.09 18.10 -25.09
N LYS A 212 -1.31 18.66 -25.04
CA LYS A 212 -1.57 19.93 -24.34
C LYS A 212 -1.24 19.82 -22.84
N ILE A 213 -1.73 18.80 -22.15
CA ILE A 213 -1.48 18.56 -20.72
C ILE A 213 0.01 18.37 -20.47
N THR A 214 0.67 17.54 -21.28
CA THR A 214 2.12 17.29 -21.19
C THR A 214 2.93 18.59 -21.32
N ASN A 215 2.55 19.46 -22.26
CA ASN A 215 3.17 20.78 -22.44
C ASN A 215 2.93 21.72 -21.25
N ILE A 216 1.73 21.74 -20.68
CA ILE A 216 1.41 22.53 -19.48
C ILE A 216 2.30 22.10 -18.31
N VAL A 217 2.35 20.80 -18.05
CA VAL A 217 3.11 20.23 -16.93
C VAL A 217 4.62 20.46 -17.10
N GLY A 218 5.12 20.42 -18.35
CA GLY A 218 6.51 20.64 -18.68
C GLY A 218 7.40 19.47 -18.27
N GLY A 219 7.28 18.35 -18.99
CA GLY A 219 8.03 17.11 -18.79
C GLY A 219 7.67 16.04 -19.81
N ASN A 220 8.20 14.83 -19.65
CA ASN A 220 7.81 13.64 -20.40
C ASN A 220 7.86 12.42 -19.47
N MET A 221 7.29 11.29 -19.90
CA MET A 221 7.24 10.06 -19.09
C MET A 221 8.63 9.54 -18.70
N ASP A 222 9.61 9.63 -19.59
CA ASP A 222 11.00 9.22 -19.27
C ASP A 222 11.56 9.92 -18.03
N ASN A 223 11.24 11.21 -17.86
CA ASN A 223 11.67 11.97 -16.69
C ASN A 223 10.92 11.54 -15.41
N VAL A 224 9.66 11.13 -15.53
CA VAL A 224 8.86 10.62 -14.42
C VAL A 224 9.39 9.26 -13.96
N GLU A 225 9.64 8.35 -14.90
CA GLU A 225 10.22 7.03 -14.61
C GLU A 225 11.60 7.16 -13.98
N ARG A 226 12.47 8.03 -14.52
CA ARG A 226 13.79 8.28 -13.93
C ARG A 226 13.68 8.84 -12.52
N TYR A 227 12.78 9.80 -12.29
CA TYR A 227 12.55 10.36 -10.95
C TYR A 227 12.06 9.29 -9.97
N ALA A 228 11.12 8.43 -10.38
CA ALA A 228 10.63 7.33 -9.56
C ALA A 228 11.76 6.33 -9.23
N GLN A 229 12.57 5.96 -10.22
CA GLN A 229 13.71 5.07 -10.02
C GLN A 229 14.76 5.67 -9.07
N ASP A 230 15.07 6.96 -9.22
CA ASP A 230 16.01 7.66 -8.33
C ASP A 230 15.51 7.67 -6.87
N ARG A 231 14.20 7.81 -6.64
CA ARG A 231 13.61 7.75 -5.30
C ARG A 231 13.65 6.34 -4.72
N VAL A 232 13.35 5.31 -5.51
CA VAL A 232 13.48 3.91 -5.10
C VAL A 232 14.93 3.59 -4.73
N ASN A 233 15.89 4.02 -5.55
CA ASN A 233 17.31 3.82 -5.30
C ASN A 233 17.74 4.50 -4.00
N LYS A 234 17.41 5.78 -3.80
CA LYS A 234 17.71 6.50 -2.55
C LYS A 234 17.10 5.84 -1.31
N ASN A 235 15.87 5.35 -1.40
CA ASN A 235 15.25 4.64 -0.29
C ASN A 235 15.97 3.31 0.02
N ASN A 236 16.34 2.56 -1.03
CA ASN A 236 17.12 1.34 -0.88
C ASN A 236 18.50 1.62 -0.28
N GLU A 237 19.19 2.68 -0.70
CA GLU A 237 20.47 3.12 -0.12
C GLU A 237 20.35 3.35 1.39
N GLN A 238 19.32 4.08 1.84
CA GLN A 238 19.09 4.32 3.27
C GLN A 238 18.80 3.04 4.06
N ILE A 239 18.07 2.09 3.47
CA ILE A 239 17.79 0.79 4.09
C ILE A 239 19.09 -0.03 4.19
N ILE A 240 19.89 -0.07 3.13
CA ILE A 240 21.19 -0.76 3.08
C ILE A 240 22.10 -0.25 4.18
N ILE A 241 22.25 1.08 4.31
CA ILE A 241 23.08 1.70 5.36
C ILE A 241 22.59 1.28 6.76
N LYS A 242 21.29 1.38 7.02
CA LYS A 242 20.71 0.98 8.32
C LYS A 242 20.86 -0.50 8.64
N LEU A 243 20.82 -1.38 7.65
CA LEU A 243 21.03 -2.82 7.86
C LEU A 243 22.49 -3.13 8.12
N ASN A 244 23.41 -2.48 7.39
CA ASN A 244 24.84 -2.60 7.62
C ASN A 244 25.24 -2.11 9.02
N GLU A 245 24.69 -0.97 9.48
CA GLU A 245 24.86 -0.48 10.86
C GLU A 245 24.35 -1.45 11.93
N LYS A 246 23.37 -2.29 11.59
CA LYS A 246 22.85 -3.36 12.46
C LYS A 246 23.65 -4.66 12.38
N GLY A 247 24.72 -4.70 11.58
CA GLY A 247 25.62 -5.83 11.44
C GLY A 247 25.15 -6.92 10.48
N PHE A 248 24.19 -6.63 9.59
CA PHE A 248 23.78 -7.57 8.53
C PHE A 248 24.92 -7.71 7.52
N THR A 249 25.15 -8.94 7.04
CA THR A 249 26.10 -9.24 5.97
C THR A 249 25.61 -8.73 4.62
N ILE A 250 26.52 -8.58 3.65
CA ILE A 250 26.17 -8.15 2.29
C ILE A 250 25.12 -9.09 1.66
N ASP A 251 25.26 -10.40 1.84
CA ASP A 251 24.32 -11.38 1.28
C ASP A 251 22.93 -11.25 1.91
N GLU A 252 22.84 -11.03 3.23
CA GLU A 252 21.56 -10.79 3.92
C GLU A 252 20.91 -9.47 3.47
N ILE A 253 21.71 -8.43 3.23
CA ILE A 253 21.22 -7.14 2.72
C ILE A 253 20.68 -7.29 1.30
N ILE A 254 21.43 -7.98 0.41
CA ILE A 254 20.99 -8.28 -0.96
C ILE A 254 19.65 -9.01 -0.93
N GLU A 255 19.51 -10.03 -0.06
CA GLU A 255 18.28 -10.81 0.03
C GLU A 255 17.10 -9.98 0.57
N THR A 256 17.37 -9.09 1.54
CA THR A 256 16.36 -8.27 2.21
C THR A 256 15.85 -7.14 1.30
N VAL A 257 16.77 -6.41 0.68
CA VAL A 257 16.46 -5.23 -0.15
C VAL A 257 16.13 -5.63 -1.59
N ASN A 258 16.58 -6.82 -2.01
CA ASN A 258 16.37 -7.38 -3.34
C ASN A 258 16.94 -6.50 -4.47
N VAL A 259 18.23 -6.15 -4.31
CA VAL A 259 19.02 -5.36 -5.26
C VAL A 259 20.30 -6.10 -5.65
N SER A 260 21.00 -5.64 -6.69
CA SER A 260 22.25 -6.28 -7.11
C SER A 260 23.37 -6.10 -6.08
N LYS A 261 24.29 -7.06 -6.03
CA LYS A 261 25.50 -6.98 -5.20
C LYS A 261 26.29 -5.70 -5.46
N ASP A 262 26.52 -5.36 -6.73
CA ASP A 262 27.18 -4.13 -7.15
C ASP A 262 26.53 -2.87 -6.57
N PHE A 263 25.19 -2.84 -6.47
CA PHE A 263 24.48 -1.69 -5.90
C PHE A 263 24.74 -1.57 -4.39
N VAL A 264 24.71 -2.69 -3.66
CA VAL A 264 25.01 -2.73 -2.22
C VAL A 264 26.45 -2.32 -1.95
N GLU A 265 27.41 -2.89 -2.66
CA GLU A 265 28.84 -2.59 -2.50
C GLU A 265 29.15 -1.12 -2.80
N LYS A 266 28.59 -0.56 -3.88
CA LYS A 266 28.74 0.86 -4.19
C LYS A 266 28.13 1.76 -3.12
N THR A 267 26.98 1.39 -2.57
CA THR A 267 26.32 2.16 -1.51
C THR A 267 27.19 2.20 -0.25
N LEU A 268 27.78 1.07 0.14
CA LEU A 268 28.58 0.95 1.37
C LEU A 268 30.02 1.47 1.23
N ALA A 269 30.48 1.73 0.01
CA ALA A 269 31.79 2.30 -0.27
C ALA A 269 31.85 3.83 -0.17
N ASN A 270 30.69 4.51 -0.14
CA ASN A 270 30.55 5.96 0.00
C ASN A 270 30.29 6.34 1.47
#